data_AF-G3VCM8-F1
#
_entry.id   AF-G3VCM8-F1
#
_cell.length_a   1.000
_cell.length_b   1.000
_cell.length_c   1.000
_cell.angle_alpha   90.00
_cell.angle_beta   90.00
_cell.angle_gamma   90.00
#
_symmetry.space_group_name_H-M   'P 1'
#
loop_
_entity.id
_entity.type
_entity.pdbx_description
1 polymer ?
#
loop_
_entity_poly.entity_id
_entity_poly.type
_entity_poly.pdbx_seq_one_letter_code
_entity_poly.pdbx_strand_id
1 'polypeptide(L)'
;MRMQKISNMQIPLLVLGLLSLTLLASAQDGRYEDVVKSFIREYNGKSGTENLFRLSILNLAPGENDDPAAPRPLSFTIAETVCLNAQNRNPDECDFRENGLVKECVGTIALDSTQNSVDISCDGPEKIKRIGLIRLIGKILRGLRRLG
;
A
#
# COMPACT_ATOMS: atom_id res chain seq x y z
N MET A 1 -22.02 -9.48 47.72
CA MET A 1 -21.88 -9.17 46.28
C MET A 1 -23.18 -8.56 45.77
N ARG A 2 -23.18 -7.30 45.30
CA ARG A 2 -24.32 -6.71 44.56
C ARG A 2 -24.18 -7.14 43.10
N MET A 3 -25.06 -8.02 42.63
CA MET A 3 -25.17 -8.27 41.19
C MET A 3 -25.85 -7.07 40.55
N GLN A 4 -25.12 -6.36 39.69
CA GLN A 4 -25.71 -5.29 38.88
C GLN A 4 -26.74 -5.93 37.94
N LYS A 5 -28.02 -5.66 38.19
CA LYS A 5 -29.11 -6.09 37.31
C LYS A 5 -29.03 -5.23 36.06
N ILE A 6 -28.36 -5.74 35.03
CA ILE A 6 -28.29 -5.09 33.71
C ILE A 6 -29.74 -4.97 33.21
N SER A 7 -30.29 -3.76 33.26
CA SER A 7 -31.66 -3.49 32.82
C SER A 7 -31.75 -3.74 31.31
N ASN A 8 -32.89 -4.24 30.81
CA ASN A 8 -33.13 -4.48 29.37
C ASN A 8 -32.88 -3.23 28.48
N MET A 9 -32.80 -2.04 29.08
CA MET A 9 -32.48 -0.77 28.41
C MET A 9 -30.97 -0.50 28.24
N GLN A 10 -30.10 -1.29 28.90
CA GLN A 10 -28.64 -1.20 28.75
C GLN A 10 -28.15 -1.88 27.47
N ILE A 11 -28.81 -2.96 27.06
CA ILE A 11 -28.49 -3.74 25.86
C ILE A 11 -28.59 -2.90 24.59
N PRO A 12 -29.70 -2.18 24.31
CA PRO A 12 -29.78 -1.34 23.12
C PRO A 12 -28.77 -0.19 23.14
N LEU A 13 -28.44 0.38 24.31
CA LEU A 13 -27.40 1.42 24.44
C LEU A 13 -26.00 0.89 24.11
N LEU A 14 -25.66 -0.31 24.58
CA LEU A 14 -24.39 -0.98 24.27
C LEU A 14 -24.27 -1.27 22.76
N VAL A 15 -25.35 -1.74 22.14
CA VAL A 15 -25.40 -2.00 20.69
C VAL A 15 -25.23 -0.70 19.90
N LEU A 16 -25.89 0.39 20.28
CA LEU A 16 -25.75 1.70 19.62
C LEU A 16 -24.33 2.26 19.75
N GLY A 17 -23.71 2.10 20.92
CA GLY A 17 -22.33 2.51 21.18
C GLY A 17 -21.32 1.74 20.32
N LEU A 18 -21.48 0.42 20.21
CA LEU A 18 -20.63 -0.41 19.34
C LEU A 18 -20.78 -0.04 17.86
N LEU A 19 -22.00 0.17 17.37
CA LEU A 19 -22.26 0.59 15.99
C LEU A 19 -21.58 1.93 15.66
N SER A 20 -21.60 2.86 16.61
CA SER A 20 -21.00 4.18 16.44
C SER A 20 -19.47 4.12 16.35
N LEU A 21 -18.83 3.25 17.14
CA LEU A 21 -17.38 3.01 17.07
C LEU A 21 -16.95 2.37 15.75
N THR A 22 -17.72 1.40 15.23
CA THR A 22 -17.42 0.76 13.94
C THR A 22 -17.52 1.74 12.77
N LEU A 23 -18.43 2.70 12.83
CA LEU A 23 -18.65 3.66 11.75
C LEU A 23 -17.47 4.65 11.64
N LEU A 24 -16.94 5.15 12.77
CA LEU A 24 -15.76 6.02 12.75
C LEU A 24 -14.51 5.30 12.20
N ALA A 25 -14.29 4.04 12.61
CA ALA A 25 -13.18 3.25 12.09
C ALA A 25 -13.30 3.05 10.56
N SER A 26 -14.49 2.74 10.07
CA SER A 26 -14.73 2.56 8.63
C SER A 26 -14.53 3.84 7.81
N ALA A 27 -14.87 5.00 8.36
CA ALA A 27 -14.68 6.28 7.69
C ALA A 27 -13.18 6.65 7.58
N GLN A 28 -12.39 6.32 8.61
CA GLN A 28 -10.94 6.54 8.59
C GLN A 28 -10.25 5.62 7.59
N ASP A 29 -10.63 4.34 7.55
CA ASP A 29 -10.07 3.37 6.61
C ASP A 29 -10.37 3.74 5.14
N GLY A 30 -11.56 4.30 4.87
CA GLY A 30 -11.89 4.84 3.54
C GLY A 30 -10.94 5.96 3.08
N ARG A 31 -10.52 6.85 3.99
CA ARG A 31 -9.55 7.91 3.65
C ARG A 31 -8.18 7.34 3.29
N TYR A 32 -7.73 6.30 3.99
CA TYR A 32 -6.48 5.61 3.64
C TYR A 32 -6.59 4.93 2.28
N GLU A 33 -7.71 4.28 1.99
CA GLU A 33 -7.96 3.64 0.69
C GLU A 33 -7.93 4.67 -0.45
N ASP A 34 -8.52 5.85 -0.28
CA ASP A 34 -8.50 6.93 -1.27
C ASP A 34 -7.06 7.39 -1.57
N VAL A 35 -6.22 7.53 -0.54
CA VAL A 35 -4.80 7.88 -0.70
C VAL A 35 -4.05 6.77 -1.41
N VAL A 36 -4.29 5.50 -1.07
CA VAL A 36 -3.70 4.34 -1.75
C VAL A 36 -4.10 4.31 -3.22
N LYS A 37 -5.37 4.54 -3.55
CA LYS A 37 -5.84 4.61 -4.94
C LYS A 37 -5.21 5.76 -5.71
N SER A 38 -5.03 6.92 -5.07
CA SER A 38 -4.30 8.05 -5.66
C SER A 38 -2.85 7.68 -5.96
N PHE A 39 -2.15 7.05 -5.01
CA PHE A 39 -0.80 6.53 -5.21
C PHE A 39 -0.72 5.53 -6.37
N ILE A 40 -1.67 4.59 -6.46
CA ILE A 40 -1.71 3.59 -7.55
C ILE A 40 -1.89 4.26 -8.92
N ARG A 41 -2.69 5.33 -9.00
CA ARG A 41 -2.83 6.11 -10.24
C ARG A 41 -1.49 6.73 -10.66
N GLU A 42 -0.76 7.29 -9.71
CA GLU A 42 0.58 7.84 -9.94
C GLU A 42 1.59 6.76 -10.33
N TYR A 43 1.58 5.61 -9.66
CA TYR A 43 2.41 4.45 -9.99
C TYR A 43 2.19 4.01 -11.44
N ASN A 44 0.92 3.85 -11.86
CA ASN A 44 0.60 3.49 -13.23
C ASN A 44 1.15 4.51 -14.23
N GLY A 45 1.02 5.81 -13.95
CA GLY A 45 1.55 6.87 -14.83
C GLY A 45 3.08 6.90 -14.96
N LYS A 46 3.82 6.35 -13.98
CA LYS A 46 5.30 6.40 -13.94
C LYS A 46 5.99 5.07 -14.21
N SER A 47 5.31 3.94 -14.01
CA SER A 47 5.91 2.61 -14.01
C SER A 47 6.34 2.10 -15.39
N GLY A 48 5.79 2.66 -16.47
CA GLY A 48 6.04 2.20 -17.84
C GLY A 48 5.50 0.79 -18.13
N THR A 49 4.57 0.30 -17.30
CA THR A 49 3.93 -1.02 -17.50
C THR A 49 2.95 -0.99 -18.67
N GLU A 50 2.79 -2.12 -19.34
CA GLU A 50 1.83 -2.25 -20.45
C GLU A 50 0.38 -2.15 -19.98
N ASN A 51 0.08 -2.81 -18.85
CA ASN A 51 -1.24 -2.90 -18.25
C ASN A 51 -1.34 -2.03 -16.98
N LEU A 52 -2.56 -1.60 -16.65
CA LEU A 52 -2.85 -0.93 -15.39
C LEU A 52 -2.78 -1.94 -14.23
N PHE A 53 -2.34 -1.47 -13.08
CA PHE A 53 -2.44 -2.15 -11.80
C PHE A 53 -3.57 -1.53 -10.97
N ARG A 54 -4.31 -2.38 -10.24
CA ARG A 54 -5.39 -2.01 -9.32
C ARG A 54 -5.15 -2.60 -7.94
N LEU A 55 -5.64 -1.92 -6.90
CA LEU A 55 -5.67 -2.42 -5.53
C LEU A 55 -6.41 -3.76 -5.47
N SER A 56 -5.79 -4.80 -4.92
CA SER A 56 -6.40 -6.12 -4.71
C SER A 56 -6.62 -6.45 -3.24
N ILE A 57 -5.65 -6.11 -2.38
CA ILE A 57 -5.71 -6.33 -0.94
C ILE A 57 -5.15 -5.10 -0.24
N LEU A 58 -5.86 -4.56 0.76
CA LEU A 58 -5.39 -3.48 1.62
C LEU A 58 -5.35 -3.97 3.07
N ASN A 59 -4.17 -3.94 3.68
CA ASN A 59 -3.96 -4.25 5.09
C ASN A 59 -3.45 -3.01 5.82
N LEU A 60 -4.35 -2.39 6.58
CA LEU A 60 -4.01 -1.27 7.46
C LEU A 60 -3.59 -1.82 8.82
N ALA A 61 -2.39 -1.45 9.27
CA ALA A 61 -2.00 -1.76 10.65
C ALA A 61 -2.90 -0.96 11.62
N PRO A 62 -3.16 -1.48 12.84
CA PRO A 62 -3.78 -0.68 13.88
C PRO A 62 -3.01 0.63 14.06
N GLY A 63 -3.71 1.74 14.26
CA GLY A 63 -3.03 2.99 14.62
C GLY A 63 -2.43 2.81 16.01
N GLU A 64 -1.13 3.02 16.18
CA GLU A 64 -0.51 3.02 17.51
C GLU A 64 -0.96 4.23 18.35
N ASN A 65 -1.52 5.26 17.72
CA ASN A 65 -1.98 6.48 18.36
C ASN A 65 -3.32 6.93 17.75
N ASP A 66 -4.16 7.58 18.55
CA ASP A 66 -5.42 8.23 18.12
C ASP A 66 -5.15 9.51 17.30
N ASP A 67 -3.88 9.89 17.14
CA ASP A 67 -3.46 11.02 16.33
C ASP A 67 -3.48 10.68 14.82
N PRO A 68 -4.40 11.26 14.02
CA PRO A 68 -4.47 11.01 12.58
C PRO A 68 -3.27 11.58 11.80
N ALA A 69 -2.51 12.49 12.40
CA ALA A 69 -1.28 13.03 11.80
C ALA A 69 -0.07 12.10 11.99
N ALA A 70 -0.17 11.11 12.89
CA ALA A 70 0.88 10.10 13.03
C ALA A 70 0.95 9.22 11.77
N PRO A 71 2.14 9.00 11.18
CA PRO A 71 2.28 8.10 10.04
C PRO A 71 1.83 6.69 10.39
N ARG A 72 0.81 6.18 9.69
CA ARG A 72 0.32 4.81 9.84
C ARG A 72 1.03 3.89 8.87
N PRO A 73 1.67 2.80 9.34
CA PRO A 73 2.23 1.80 8.44
C PRO A 73 1.11 1.00 7.76
N LEU A 74 1.35 0.63 6.51
CA LEU A 74 0.44 -0.18 5.72
C LEU A 74 1.19 -1.15 4.81
N SER A 75 0.52 -2.25 4.51
CA SER A 75 0.92 -3.19 3.46
C SER A 75 -0.28 -3.44 2.57
N PHE A 76 -0.08 -3.44 1.26
CA PHE A 76 -1.14 -3.70 0.32
C PHE A 76 -0.60 -4.39 -0.92
N THR A 77 -1.50 -4.93 -1.71
CA THR A 77 -1.16 -5.63 -2.94
C THR A 77 -1.83 -4.94 -4.11
N ILE A 78 -1.09 -4.76 -5.20
CA ILE A 78 -1.63 -4.34 -6.48
C ILE A 78 -1.53 -5.50 -7.47
N ALA A 79 -2.58 -5.70 -8.27
CA ALA A 79 -2.63 -6.75 -9.27
C ALA A 79 -2.88 -6.16 -10.65
N GLU A 80 -2.24 -6.78 -11.65
CA GLU A 80 -2.35 -6.41 -13.05
C GLU A 80 -3.79 -6.61 -13.56
N THR A 81 -4.24 -5.69 -14.39
CA THR A 81 -5.59 -5.67 -14.97
C THR A 81 -5.56 -5.93 -16.47
N VAL A 82 -6.72 -6.23 -17.05
CA VAL A 82 -6.87 -6.40 -18.50
C VAL A 82 -6.76 -5.07 -19.27
N CYS A 83 -6.86 -3.93 -18.58
CA CYS A 83 -6.79 -2.61 -19.18
C CYS A 83 -5.34 -2.23 -19.52
N LEU A 84 -5.13 -1.71 -20.72
CA LEU A 84 -3.85 -1.13 -21.12
C LEU A 84 -3.63 0.22 -20.42
N ASN A 85 -2.40 0.45 -19.96
CA ASN A 85 -1.99 1.69 -19.29
C ASN A 85 -2.20 2.91 -20.18
N ALA A 86 -1.90 2.79 -21.48
CA ALA A 86 -2.08 3.85 -22.48
C ALA A 86 -3.53 4.39 -22.60
N GLN A 87 -4.54 3.67 -22.10
CA GLN A 87 -5.94 4.11 -22.13
C GLN A 87 -6.27 5.11 -21.02
N ASN A 88 -5.42 5.28 -20.01
CA ASN A 88 -5.63 6.18 -18.86
C ASN A 88 -7.02 6.00 -18.18
N ARG A 89 -7.55 4.77 -18.17
CA ARG A 89 -8.81 4.45 -17.48
C ARG A 89 -8.64 4.47 -15.98
N ASN A 90 -9.76 4.61 -15.27
CA ASN A 90 -9.80 4.39 -13.83
C ASN A 90 -9.47 2.90 -13.53
N PRO A 91 -8.41 2.58 -12.77
CA PRO A 91 -8.08 1.19 -12.47
C PRO A 91 -9.20 0.41 -11.78
N ASP A 92 -10.08 1.08 -11.03
CA ASP A 92 -11.20 0.45 -10.32
C ASP A 92 -12.32 -0.07 -11.24
N GLU A 93 -12.31 0.31 -12.52
CA GLU A 93 -13.25 -0.16 -13.54
C GLU A 93 -12.67 -1.30 -14.38
N CYS A 94 -11.45 -1.75 -14.07
CA CYS A 94 -10.74 -2.77 -14.80
C CYS A 94 -10.76 -4.10 -14.04
N ASP A 95 -11.11 -5.16 -14.76
CA ASP A 95 -11.02 -6.53 -14.26
C ASP A 95 -9.56 -6.95 -14.12
N PHE A 96 -9.28 -7.80 -13.14
CA PHE A 96 -7.96 -8.39 -12.97
C PHE A 96 -7.64 -9.32 -14.14
N ARG A 97 -6.37 -9.29 -14.56
CA ARG A 97 -5.86 -10.20 -15.58
C ARG A 97 -5.67 -11.58 -14.97
N GLU A 98 -6.18 -12.61 -15.65
CA GLU A 98 -5.92 -13.98 -15.24
C GLU A 98 -4.41 -14.27 -15.25
N ASN A 99 -3.89 -14.80 -14.14
CA ASN A 99 -2.45 -15.00 -13.93
C ASN A 99 -1.61 -13.72 -14.12
N GLY A 100 -2.21 -12.55 -13.91
CA GLY A 100 -1.53 -11.26 -13.97
C GLY A 100 -0.48 -11.09 -12.88
N LEU A 101 0.42 -10.14 -13.08
CA LEU A 101 1.44 -9.81 -12.09
C LEU A 101 0.80 -9.27 -10.80
N VAL A 102 1.37 -9.69 -9.68
CA VAL A 102 0.98 -9.24 -8.34
C VAL A 102 2.20 -8.62 -7.68
N LYS A 103 2.04 -7.42 -7.12
CA LYS A 103 3.11 -6.68 -6.43
C LYS A 103 2.67 -6.34 -5.03
N GLU A 104 3.53 -6.63 -4.07
CA GLU A 104 3.39 -6.18 -2.70
C GLU A 104 3.96 -4.77 -2.56
N CYS A 105 3.19 -3.89 -1.93
CA CYS A 105 3.55 -2.53 -1.62
C CYS A 105 3.57 -2.34 -0.11
N VAL A 106 4.62 -1.69 0.38
CA VAL A 106 4.79 -1.39 1.81
C VAL A 106 5.11 0.09 1.98
N GLY A 107 4.62 0.69 3.05
CA GLY A 107 4.84 2.11 3.27
C GLY A 107 4.19 2.68 4.52
N THR A 108 4.16 4.02 4.57
CA THR A 108 3.49 4.79 5.61
C THR A 108 2.62 5.90 5.00
N ILE A 109 1.48 6.18 5.61
CA ILE A 109 0.59 7.29 5.27
C ILE A 109 0.29 8.10 6.53
N ALA A 110 0.58 9.40 6.50
CA ALA A 110 0.08 10.36 7.48
C ALA A 110 -1.07 11.16 6.87
N LEU A 111 -2.25 11.14 7.50
CA LEU A 111 -3.44 11.87 7.05
C LEU A 111 -3.50 13.22 7.78
N ASP A 112 -2.58 14.13 7.49
CA ASP A 112 -2.62 15.49 8.02
C ASP A 112 -3.74 16.33 7.35
N SER A 113 -4.23 17.30 8.10
CA SER A 113 -5.17 18.33 7.68
C SER A 113 -4.66 19.23 6.54
N THR A 114 -3.34 19.40 6.39
CA THR A 114 -2.76 20.31 5.38
C THR A 114 -2.19 19.59 4.16
N GLN A 115 -1.45 18.50 4.36
CA GLN A 115 -0.91 17.70 3.26
C GLN A 115 -0.63 16.27 3.72
N ASN A 116 -1.15 15.28 2.99
CA ASN A 116 -0.85 13.88 3.28
C ASN A 116 0.62 13.59 2.97
N SER A 117 1.33 12.95 3.90
CA SER A 117 2.65 12.38 3.65
C SER A 117 2.49 10.94 3.22
N VAL A 118 3.03 10.57 2.06
CA VAL A 118 2.94 9.24 1.47
C VAL A 118 4.34 8.75 1.11
N ASP A 119 4.79 7.70 1.79
CA ASP A 119 6.06 7.02 1.51
C ASP A 119 5.76 5.53 1.28
N ILE A 120 5.66 5.12 0.02
CA ILE A 120 5.24 3.76 -0.38
C ILE A 120 6.18 3.26 -1.49
N SER A 121 6.62 2.00 -1.36
CA SER A 121 7.34 1.28 -2.43
C SER A 121 6.64 -0.03 -2.78
N CYS A 122 6.49 -0.28 -4.08
CA CYS A 122 5.93 -1.52 -4.65
C CYS A 122 6.97 -2.40 -5.36
N ASP A 123 8.15 -1.85 -5.60
CA ASP A 123 9.27 -2.55 -6.19
C ASP A 123 10.26 -2.77 -5.04
N GLY A 124 10.41 -4.02 -4.60
CA GLY A 124 11.24 -4.38 -3.43
C GLY A 124 12.64 -3.76 -3.47
N PRO A 125 13.41 -3.80 -2.36
CA PRO A 125 14.62 -2.99 -2.18
C PRO A 125 15.50 -3.04 -3.44
N GLU A 126 15.79 -1.85 -4.00
CA GLU A 126 16.53 -1.69 -5.25
C GLU A 126 17.73 -2.65 -5.24
N LYS A 127 17.68 -3.70 -6.06
CA LYS A 127 18.84 -4.57 -6.24
C LYS A 127 19.87 -3.72 -6.98
N ILE A 128 20.72 -3.02 -6.23
CA ILE A 128 21.86 -2.26 -6.76
C ILE A 128 22.52 -3.15 -7.80
N LYS A 129 22.48 -2.75 -9.08
CA LYS A 129 23.06 -3.49 -10.20
C LYS A 129 24.56 -3.67 -9.94
N ARG A 130 24.96 -4.77 -9.26
CA ARG A 130 26.36 -5.21 -9.06
C ARG A 130 27.08 -5.56 -10.37
N ILE A 131 26.53 -5.19 -11.52
CA ILE A 131 27.07 -5.49 -12.85
C ILE A 131 28.30 -4.61 -13.15
N GLY A 132 28.36 -3.38 -12.59
CA GLY A 132 29.49 -2.46 -12.81
C GLY A 132 30.80 -2.94 -12.17
N LEU A 133 30.75 -3.36 -10.90
CA LEU A 133 31.93 -3.75 -10.12
C LEU A 133 32.55 -5.06 -10.63
N ILE A 134 31.72 -6.03 -11.03
CA ILE A 134 32.19 -7.31 -11.60
C ILE A 134 32.89 -7.09 -12.95
N ARG A 135 32.36 -6.19 -13.80
CA ARG A 135 33.02 -5.83 -15.08
C ARG A 135 34.38 -5.18 -14.88
N LEU A 136 34.54 -4.35 -13.85
CA LEU A 136 35.80 -3.67 -13.55
C LEU A 136 36.86 -4.66 -13.04
N ILE A 137 36.50 -5.53 -12.08
CA ILE A 137 37.37 -6.59 -11.56
C ILE A 137 37.79 -7.54 -12.69
N GLY A 138 36.85 -7.92 -13.58
CA GLY A 138 37.15 -8.75 -14.74
C GLY A 138 38.11 -8.10 -15.74
N LYS A 139 38.13 -6.75 -15.86
CA LYS A 139 39.13 -6.05 -16.68
C LYS A 139 40.51 -6.04 -16.02
N ILE A 140 40.58 -5.81 -14.70
CA ILE A 140 41.85 -5.78 -13.95
C ILE A 140 42.51 -7.17 -13.95
N LEU A 141 41.77 -8.24 -13.66
CA LEU A 141 42.29 -9.61 -13.68
C LEU A 141 42.81 -10.04 -15.06
N ARG A 142 42.16 -9.59 -16.15
CA ARG A 142 42.64 -9.83 -17.51
C ARG A 142 43.91 -9.04 -17.84
N GLY A 143 44.10 -7.87 -17.23
CA GLY A 143 45.34 -7.10 -17.32
C GLY A 143 46.51 -7.83 -16.66
N LEU A 144 46.31 -8.35 -15.44
CA LEU A 144 47.36 -9.08 -14.70
C LEU A 144 47.79 -10.40 -15.36
N ARG A 145 46.91 -11.11 -16.06
CA ARG A 145 47.27 -12.32 -16.82
C ARG A 145 48.14 -12.09 -18.06
N ARG A 146 48.32 -10.84 -18.50
CA ARG A 146 49.17 -10.51 -19.67
C ARG A 146 50.59 -10.09 -19.30
N LEU A 147 50.92 -10.07 -18.01
CA LEU A 147 52.24 -9.67 -17.47
C LEU A 147 53.04 -10.85 -16.87
N GLY A 148 52.55 -12.08 -17.00
CA GLY A 148 53.31 -13.32 -16.76
C GLY A 148 53.28 -14.17 -18.02
#